data_AF-A0AB36IX66-F1
#
_entry.id   AF-A0AB36IX66-F1
#
_cell.length_a   1.000
_cell.length_b   1.000
_cell.length_c   1.000
_cell.angle_alpha   90.00
_cell.angle_beta   90.00
_cell.angle_gamma   90.00
#
_symmetry.space_group_name_H-M   'P 1'
#
loop_
_entity.id
_entity.type
_entity.pdbx_description
1 polymer ?
#
loop_
_entity_poly.entity_id
_entity_poly.type
_entity_poly.pdbx_seq_one_letter_code
_entity_poly.pdbx_strand_id
1 'polypeptide(L)'
;MRGFAQSLSGAAEDLRSRLAELDGQVGEMLGGWRGASGDAYGSAWQMWHRGATEVELGLSMLAKAVAQAGAGYQQNEVGSAQALRAVRNG
;
A
#
# COMPACT_ATOMS: atom_id res chain seq x y z
N MET A 1 -9.38 -11.69 -6.83
CA MET A 1 -9.02 -11.01 -5.56
C MET A 1 -7.55 -11.19 -5.19
N ARG A 2 -7.00 -12.42 -5.14
CA ARG A 2 -5.56 -12.65 -4.82
C ARG A 2 -4.58 -11.87 -5.71
N GLY A 3 -4.73 -11.92 -7.03
CA GLY A 3 -3.87 -11.17 -7.96
C GLY A 3 -3.99 -9.64 -7.82
N PHE A 4 -5.19 -9.12 -7.53
CA PHE A 4 -5.40 -7.68 -7.30
C PHE A 4 -4.75 -7.24 -5.98
N ALA A 5 -4.90 -8.01 -4.90
CA ALA A 5 -4.22 -7.74 -3.64
C ALA A 5 -2.69 -7.72 -3.81
N GLN A 6 -2.15 -8.68 -4.57
CA GLN A 6 -0.71 -8.75 -4.84
C GLN A 6 -0.22 -7.56 -5.67
N SER A 7 -0.97 -7.14 -6.68
CA SER A 7 -0.67 -5.93 -7.46
C SER A 7 -0.69 -4.68 -6.58
N LEU A 8 -1.64 -4.59 -5.64
CA LEU A 8 -1.78 -3.42 -4.77
C LEU A 8 -0.66 -3.37 -3.72
N SER A 9 -0.28 -4.51 -3.15
CA SER A 9 0.90 -4.60 -2.28
C SER A 9 2.18 -4.22 -3.01
N GLY A 10 2.38 -4.72 -4.24
CA GLY A 10 3.55 -4.37 -5.05
C GLY A 10 3.61 -2.87 -5.37
N ALA A 11 2.47 -2.25 -5.67
CA ALA A 11 2.39 -0.80 -5.90
C ALA A 11 2.71 0.00 -4.63
N ALA A 12 2.26 -0.45 -3.44
CA ALA A 12 2.59 0.19 -2.18
C ALA A 12 4.10 0.09 -1.86
N GLU A 13 4.72 -1.07 -2.11
CA GLU A 13 6.16 -1.28 -1.92
C GLU A 13 7.03 -0.45 -2.88
N ASP A 14 6.64 -0.37 -4.15
CA ASP A 14 7.30 0.49 -5.14
C ASP A 14 7.17 1.97 -4.75
N LEU A 15 5.97 2.41 -4.37
CA LEU A 15 5.74 3.77 -3.89
C LEU A 15 6.62 4.09 -2.68
N ARG A 16 6.67 3.22 -1.66
CA ARG A 16 7.53 3.39 -0.48
C ARG A 16 9.00 3.60 -0.87
N SER A 17 9.48 2.77 -1.79
CA SER A 17 10.88 2.81 -2.23
C SER A 17 11.21 4.13 -2.92
N ARG A 18 10.32 4.60 -3.82
CA ARG A 18 10.46 5.89 -4.52
C ARG A 18 10.37 7.08 -3.56
N LEU A 19 9.49 7.02 -2.56
CA LEU A 19 9.36 8.08 -1.55
C LEU A 19 10.64 8.19 -0.72
N ALA A 20 11.23 7.07 -0.30
CA ALA A 20 12.48 7.05 0.44
C ALA A 20 13.66 7.60 -0.39
N GLU A 21 13.74 7.24 -1.67
CA GLU A 21 14.74 7.79 -2.58
C GLU A 21 14.61 9.31 -2.73
N LEU A 22 13.39 9.79 -2.95
CA LEU A 22 13.14 11.21 -3.12
C LEU A 22 13.38 12.01 -1.83
N ASP A 23 13.04 11.46 -0.66
CA ASP A 23 13.36 12.08 0.64
C ASP A 23 14.87 12.25 0.84
N GLY A 24 15.66 11.24 0.43
CA GLY A 24 17.13 11.35 0.41
C GLY A 24 17.63 12.49 -0.49
N GLN A 25 17.13 12.55 -1.73
CA GLN A 25 17.53 13.60 -2.69
C GLN A 25 17.17 15.00 -2.20
N VAL A 26 15.98 15.17 -1.62
CA VAL A 26 15.54 16.47 -1.07
C VAL A 26 16.33 16.83 0.19
N GLY A 27 16.65 15.85 1.04
CA GLY A 27 17.51 16.04 2.21
C GLY A 27 18.89 16.56 1.84
N GLU A 28 19.52 16.00 0.80
CA GLU A 28 20.81 16.48 0.29
C GLU A 28 20.71 17.92 -0.24
N MET A 29 19.68 18.21 -1.04
CA MET A 29 19.44 19.56 -1.58
C MET A 29 19.27 20.60 -0.46
N LEU A 30 18.42 20.32 0.54
CA LEU A 30 18.18 21.20 1.68
C LEU A 30 19.42 21.36 2.58
N GLY A 31 20.31 20.36 2.60
CA GLY A 31 21.60 20.46 3.29
C GLY A 31 22.45 21.63 2.79
N GLY A 32 22.38 21.93 1.48
CA GLY A 32 23.08 23.04 0.83
C GLY A 32 22.26 24.31 0.62
N TRP A 33 20.92 24.23 0.68
CA TRP A 33 20.02 25.36 0.43
C TRP A 33 19.30 25.79 1.71
N ARG A 34 19.90 26.76 2.42
CA ARG A 34 19.40 27.29 3.70
C ARG A 34 18.94 28.74 3.59
N GLY A 35 18.23 29.23 4.61
CA GLY A 35 17.62 30.55 4.67
C GLY A 35 16.11 30.49 4.46
N ALA A 36 15.42 31.63 4.53
CA ALA A 36 13.95 31.69 4.60
C ALA A 36 13.22 30.87 3.51
N SER A 37 13.72 30.87 2.27
CA SER A 37 13.15 30.09 1.19
C SER A 37 13.39 28.58 1.33
N GLY A 38 14.57 28.18 1.82
CA GLY A 38 14.89 26.78 2.10
C GLY A 38 14.06 26.24 3.27
N ASP A 39 13.88 27.04 4.33
CA ASP A 39 13.05 26.68 5.48
C ASP A 39 11.58 26.52 5.09
N ALA A 40 11.05 27.44 4.28
CA ALA A 40 9.69 27.37 3.75
C ALA A 40 9.49 26.12 2.85
N TYR A 41 10.44 25.83 1.98
CA TYR A 41 10.42 24.62 1.16
C TYR A 41 10.49 23.36 2.03
N GLY A 42 11.39 23.32 3.02
CA GLY A 42 11.52 22.19 3.94
C GLY A 42 10.24 21.91 4.73
N SER A 43 9.53 22.95 5.17
CA SER A 43 8.22 22.79 5.82
C SER A 43 7.17 22.21 4.87
N ALA A 44 7.09 22.73 3.64
CA ALA A 44 6.19 22.20 2.62
C ALA A 44 6.53 20.74 2.26
N TRP A 45 7.83 20.41 2.18
CA TRP A 45 8.33 19.07 1.94
C TRP A 45 7.88 18.10 3.02
N GLN A 46 8.04 18.45 4.30
CA GLN A 46 7.62 17.59 5.41
C GLN A 46 6.11 17.31 5.38
N MET A 47 5.30 18.31 5.07
CA MET A 47 3.85 18.14 4.94
C MET A 47 3.50 17.19 3.78
N TRP A 48 4.15 17.38 2.63
CA TRP A 48 3.97 16.50 1.47
C TRP A 48 4.41 15.07 1.77
N HIS A 49 5.59 14.86 2.36
CA HIS A 49 6.14 13.54 2.67
C HIS A 49 5.24 12.76 3.63
N ARG A 50 4.68 13.46 4.63
CA ARG A 50 3.68 12.87 5.53
C ARG A 50 2.44 12.38 4.76
N GLY A 51 1.86 13.23 3.91
CA GLY A 51 0.68 12.85 3.12
C GLY A 51 0.98 11.68 2.16
N ALA A 52 2.17 11.67 1.55
CA ALA A 52 2.60 10.57 0.69
C ALA A 52 2.73 9.24 1.47
N THR A 53 3.23 9.29 2.70
CA THR A 53 3.29 8.13 3.61
C THR A 53 1.89 7.63 4.00
N GLU A 54 0.94 8.54 4.21
CA GLU A 54 -0.46 8.18 4.48
C GLU A 54 -1.12 7.46 3.29
N VAL A 55 -0.81 7.86 2.06
CA VAL A 55 -1.27 7.18 0.83
C VAL A 55 -0.68 5.77 0.71
N GLU A 56 0.62 5.60 0.94
CA GLU A 56 1.28 4.29 0.95
C GLU A 56 0.62 3.35 1.96
N LEU A 57 0.43 3.83 3.20
CA LEU A 57 -0.22 3.06 4.25
C LEU A 57 -1.64 2.64 3.85
N GLY A 58 -2.42 3.55 3.26
CA GLY A 58 -3.77 3.26 2.77
C GLY A 58 -3.79 2.16 1.71
N LEU A 59 -2.88 2.22 0.73
CA LEU A 59 -2.73 1.17 -0.29
C LEU A 59 -2.36 -0.18 0.33
N SER A 60 -1.40 -0.18 1.26
CA SER A 60 -0.99 -1.36 2.03
C SER A 60 -2.15 -1.98 2.84
N MET A 61 -3.01 -1.15 3.44
CA MET A 61 -4.22 -1.62 4.16
C MET A 61 -5.27 -2.20 3.21
N LEU A 62 -5.54 -1.53 2.09
CA LEU A 62 -6.48 -2.03 1.07
C LEU A 62 -6.02 -3.37 0.50
N ALA A 63 -4.72 -3.55 0.27
CA ALA A 63 -4.17 -4.80 -0.24
C ALA A 63 -4.44 -5.97 0.72
N LYS A 64 -4.23 -5.74 2.02
CA LYS A 64 -4.53 -6.71 3.09
C LYS A 64 -6.02 -7.03 3.14
N ALA A 65 -6.90 -6.02 3.09
CA ALA A 65 -8.34 -6.22 3.14
C ALA A 65 -8.85 -7.07 1.95
N VAL A 66 -8.37 -6.77 0.74
CA VAL A 66 -8.70 -7.55 -0.47
C VAL A 66 -8.18 -8.99 -0.37
N ALA A 67 -6.98 -9.20 0.15
CA ALA A 67 -6.42 -10.54 0.33
C ALA A 67 -7.28 -11.37 1.29
N GLN A 68 -7.68 -10.79 2.43
CA GLN A 68 -8.54 -11.44 3.42
C GLN A 68 -9.93 -11.77 2.85
N ALA A 69 -10.56 -10.80 2.17
CA ALA A 69 -11.84 -11.04 1.50
C ALA A 69 -11.73 -12.18 0.48
N GLY A 70 -10.69 -12.17 -0.36
CA GLY A 70 -10.44 -13.23 -1.33
C GLY A 70 -10.25 -14.62 -0.70
N ALA A 71 -9.58 -14.70 0.44
CA ALA A 71 -9.43 -15.96 1.18
C ALA A 71 -10.77 -16.46 1.74
N GLY A 72 -11.59 -15.57 2.31
CA GLY A 72 -12.91 -15.90 2.84
C GLY A 72 -13.86 -16.42 1.76
N TYR A 73 -13.93 -15.77 0.59
CA TYR A 73 -14.74 -16.24 -0.53
C TYR A 73 -14.32 -17.64 -0.99
N GLN A 74 -13.02 -17.89 -1.13
CA GLN A 74 -12.53 -19.17 -1.59
C GLN A 74 -12.80 -20.31 -0.60
N GLN A 75 -12.71 -20.03 0.71
CA GLN A 75 -13.10 -21.00 1.74
C GLN A 75 -14.59 -21.35 1.66
N ASN A 76 -15.44 -20.34 1.49
CA ASN A 76 -16.89 -20.54 1.34
C ASN A 76 -17.23 -21.37 0.07
N GLU A 77 -16.56 -21.11 -1.05
CA GLU A 77 -16.74 -21.90 -2.29
C GLU A 77 -16.36 -23.37 -2.09
N VAL A 78 -15.23 -23.64 -1.42
CA VAL A 78 -14.78 -25.02 -1.14
C VAL A 78 -15.78 -25.74 -0.23
N GLY A 79 -16.23 -25.09 0.85
CA GLY A 79 -17.23 -25.66 1.77
C GLY A 79 -18.56 -25.93 1.08
N SER A 80 -19.03 -24.98 0.27
CA SER A 80 -20.28 -25.12 -0.50
C SER A 80 -20.19 -26.25 -1.52
N ALA A 81 -19.06 -26.36 -2.23
CA ALA A 81 -18.84 -27.44 -3.19
C ALA A 81 -18.78 -28.82 -2.51
N GLN A 82 -18.21 -28.91 -1.30
CA GLN A 82 -18.23 -30.14 -0.51
C GLN A 82 -19.64 -30.51 -0.05
N ALA A 83 -20.41 -29.55 0.47
CA ALA A 83 -21.79 -29.75 0.86
C ALA A 83 -22.66 -30.20 -0.33
N LEU A 84 -22.50 -29.58 -1.49
CA LEU A 84 -23.23 -29.96 -2.71
C LEU A 84 -22.88 -31.38 -3.16
N ARG A 85 -21.60 -31.78 -3.10
CA ARG A 85 -21.20 -33.16 -3.41
C ARG A 85 -21.77 -34.16 -2.41
N ALA A 86 -21.83 -33.81 -1.13
CA ALA A 86 -22.43 -34.68 -0.12
C ALA A 86 -23.92 -34.92 -0.38
N VAL A 87 -24.68 -33.87 -0.72
CA VAL A 87 -26.10 -33.99 -1.11
C VAL A 87 -26.28 -34.79 -2.39
N ARG A 88 -25.40 -34.64 -3.38
CA ARG A 88 -25.48 -35.40 -4.65
C ARG A 88 -25.21 -36.90 -4.47
N ASN A 89 -24.44 -37.27 -3.46
CA ASN A 89 -23.97 -38.64 -3.24
C ASN A 89 -24.77 -39.37 -2.14
N GLY A 90 -25.78 -38.76 -1.55
CA GLY A 90 -26.72 -39.36 -0.58
C GLY A 90 -28.09 -39.53 -1.19
#